data_AF-F8AAE8-F1
#
_entry.id   AF-F8AAE8-F1
#
_cell.length_a   1.000
_cell.length_b   1.000
_cell.length_c   1.000
_cell.angle_alpha   90.00
_cell.angle_beta   90.00
_cell.angle_gamma   90.00
#
_symmetry.space_group_name_H-M   'P 1'
#
loop_
_entity.id
_entity.type
_entity.pdbx_description
1 polymer ?
#
loop_
_entity_poly.entity_id
_entity_poly.type
_entity_poly.pdbx_seq_one_letter_code
_entity_poly.pdbx_strand_id
1 'polypeptide(L)' 'MAVIHTWRTKDGTKTGRLTPLKAIQAKCLDCSCWSQREVRLCPVKLCPLWPFRTEKIYAQFLEQEGRVSDEPSK' A
#
# COMPACT_ATOMS: atom_id res chain seq x y z
N MET A 1 2.10 10.08 -12.77
CA MET A 1 1.12 9.76 -13.84
C MET A 1 -0.18 9.28 -13.22
N ALA A 2 -1.32 9.53 -13.85
CA ALA A 2 -2.64 9.09 -13.38
C ALA A 2 -3.37 8.37 -14.52
N VAL A 3 -4.13 7.32 -14.20
CA VAL A 3 -4.90 6.54 -15.17
C VAL A 3 -6.38 6.55 -14.80
N ILE A 4 -7.27 6.40 -15.78
CA ILE A 4 -8.70 6.19 -15.49
C ILE A 4 -8.89 4.71 -15.20
N HIS A 5 -9.45 4.39 -14.03
CA HIS A 5 -9.65 3.01 -13.57
C HIS A 5 -10.99 2.90 -12.83
N THR A 6 -11.60 1.71 -12.81
CA THR A 6 -12.78 1.37 -11.98
C THR A 6 -12.37 0.46 -10.82
N TRP A 7 -12.49 0.90 -9.58
CA TRP A 7 -12.08 0.13 -8.40
C TRP A 7 -13.23 -0.08 -7.41
N ARG A 8 -13.12 -1.09 -6.55
CA ARG A 8 -14.10 -1.40 -5.50
C ARG A 8 -14.08 -0.32 -4.41
N THR A 9 -15.22 -0.05 -3.80
CA THR A 9 -15.39 0.78 -2.61
C THR A 9 -16.26 0.03 -1.59
N LYS A 10 -16.39 0.57 -0.38
CA LYS A 10 -17.25 0.00 0.67
C LYS A 10 -18.69 -0.22 0.19
N ASP A 11 -19.20 0.76 -0.54
CA ASP A 11 -20.60 0.84 -0.96
C ASP A 11 -20.83 0.41 -2.42
N GLY A 12 -19.81 -0.10 -3.13
CA GLY A 12 -19.94 -0.53 -4.52
C GLY A 12 -18.65 -0.41 -5.35
N THR A 13 -18.74 0.22 -6.52
CA THR A 13 -17.62 0.45 -7.44
C THR A 13 -17.57 1.91 -7.88
N LYS A 14 -16.36 2.46 -8.01
CA LYS A 14 -16.12 3.85 -8.43
C LYS A 14 -15.15 3.89 -9.61
N THR A 15 -15.45 4.73 -10.61
CA THR A 15 -14.57 5.00 -11.75
C THR A 15 -14.03 6.43 -11.68
N GLY A 16 -12.73 6.63 -11.96
CA GLY A 16 -12.15 7.96 -12.00
C GLY A 16 -10.65 7.99 -12.27
N ARG A 17 -10.06 9.19 -12.22
CA ARG A 17 -8.60 9.36 -12.29
C ARG A 17 -7.95 8.86 -11.00
N LEU A 18 -7.13 7.83 -11.12
CA LEU A 18 -6.44 7.18 -10.04
C LEU A 18 -4.92 7.37 -10.20
N THR A 19 -4.29 7.96 -9.18
CA THR A 19 -2.83 8.00 -9.08
C THR A 19 -2.34 6.71 -8.41
N PRO A 20 -1.09 6.26 -8.65
CA PRO A 20 -0.54 5.06 -8.02
C PRO A 20 -0.70 5.06 -6.50
N LEU A 21 -0.41 6.18 -5.82
CA LEU A 21 -0.59 6.29 -4.37
C LEU A 21 -2.05 6.12 -3.94
N LYS A 22 -3.01 6.74 -4.65
CA LYS A 22 -4.44 6.55 -4.37
C LYS A 22 -4.90 5.13 -4.67
N ALA A 23 -4.34 4.47 -5.68
CA ALA A 23 -4.62 3.08 -6.00
C ALA A 23 -4.20 2.14 -4.86
N ILE A 24 -2.99 2.35 -4.34
CA ILE A 24 -2.45 1.58 -3.21
C ILE A 24 -3.31 1.79 -1.96
N GLN A 25 -3.66 3.04 -1.63
CA GLN A 25 -4.55 3.32 -0.51
C GLN A 25 -5.93 2.67 -0.66
N ALA A 26 -6.54 2.76 -1.85
CA ALA A 26 -7.82 2.09 -2.14
C ALA A 26 -7.70 0.57 -2.00
N LYS A 27 -6.58 -0.03 -2.45
CA LYS A 27 -6.33 -1.46 -2.30
C LYS A 27 -6.12 -1.87 -0.85
N CYS A 28 -5.43 -1.06 -0.05
CA CYS A 28 -5.29 -1.30 1.38
C CYS A 28 -6.65 -1.29 2.08
N LEU A 29 -7.53 -0.34 1.74
CA LEU A 29 -8.88 -0.31 2.29
C LEU A 29 -9.70 -1.54 1.87
N ASP A 30 -9.64 -1.94 0.61
CA ASP A 30 -10.28 -3.16 0.10
C ASP A 30 -9.79 -4.42 0.84
N CYS A 31 -8.47 -4.53 1.06
CA CYS A 31 -7.84 -5.65 1.77
C CYS A 31 -8.25 -5.72 3.25
N SER A 32 -8.35 -4.57 3.93
CA SER A 32 -8.73 -4.47 5.34
C SER A 32 -10.24 -4.24 5.55
N CYS A 33 -11.09 -4.82 4.69
CA CYS A 33 -12.55 -4.76 4.82
C CYS A 33 -13.11 -3.33 5.05
N TRP A 34 -12.52 -2.34 4.39
CA TRP A 34 -12.86 -0.91 4.49
C TRP A 34 -12.64 -0.28 5.88
N SER A 35 -11.84 -0.92 6.74
CA SER A 35 -11.47 -0.43 8.06
C SER A 35 -10.15 0.33 8.03
N GLN A 36 -10.21 1.66 8.16
CA GLN A 36 -9.01 2.50 8.22
C GLN A 36 -8.11 2.17 9.42
N ARG A 37 -8.70 1.74 10.54
CA ARG A 37 -7.95 1.33 11.74
C ARG A 37 -7.10 0.10 11.43
N GLU A 38 -7.68 -0.90 10.78
CA GLU A 38 -6.96 -2.11 10.38
C GLU A 38 -5.91 -1.83 9.33
N VAL A 39 -6.18 -0.92 8.38
CA VAL A 39 -5.12 -0.46 7.48
C VAL A 39 -3.97 0.08 8.29
N ARG A 40 -4.16 0.97 9.30
CA ARG A 40 -3.08 1.54 10.14
C ARG A 40 -2.39 0.54 11.08
N LEU A 41 -3.05 -0.54 11.45
CA LEU A 41 -2.52 -1.59 12.33
C LEU A 41 -2.18 -2.89 11.59
N CYS A 42 -2.17 -2.86 10.26
CA CYS A 42 -1.90 -4.03 9.44
C CYS A 42 -0.59 -4.70 9.87
N PRO A 43 -0.57 -6.01 10.18
CA PRO A 43 0.66 -6.68 10.61
C PRO A 43 1.52 -7.19 9.44
N VAL A 44 1.03 -7.10 8.20
CA VAL A 44 1.63 -7.72 7.01
C VAL A 44 2.80 -6.88 6.48
N LYS A 45 3.94 -6.92 7.18
CA LYS A 45 5.15 -6.16 6.83
C LYS A 45 5.81 -6.61 5.52
N LEU A 46 5.62 -7.87 5.12
CA LEU A 46 6.12 -8.42 3.86
C LEU A 46 5.24 -8.07 2.65
N CYS A 47 4.17 -7.30 2.85
CA CYS A 47 3.36 -6.82 1.74
C CYS A 47 4.20 -5.88 0.86
N PRO A 48 4.27 -6.08 -0.47
CA PRO A 48 5.02 -5.20 -1.37
C PRO A 48 4.47 -3.76 -1.38
N LEU A 49 3.23 -3.56 -0.91
CA LEU A 49 2.60 -2.26 -0.78
C LEU A 49 2.86 -1.59 0.58
N TRP A 50 3.47 -2.30 1.55
CA TRP A 50 3.77 -1.79 2.88
C TRP A 50 4.52 -0.45 2.89
N PRO A 51 5.62 -0.25 2.12
CA PRO A 51 6.34 1.02 2.11
C PRO A 51 5.53 2.18 1.49
N PHE A 52 4.53 1.87 0.65
CA PHE A 52 3.72 2.85 -0.07
C PHE A 52 2.36 3.15 0.58
N ARG A 53 2.06 2.47 1.71
CA ARG A 53 0.76 2.52 2.41
C ARG A 53 0.48 3.87 3.09
N THR A 54 1.50 4.55 3.58
CA THR A 54 1.39 5.87 4.24
C THR A 54 2.66 6.67 4.00
N GLU A 55 2.53 7.96 3.71
CA GLU A 55 3.65 8.87 3.42
C GLU A 55 4.70 8.92 4.56
N LYS A 56 4.28 8.65 5.80
CA LYS A 56 5.16 8.61 6.97
C LYS A 56 6.05 7.35 7.07
N ILE A 57 5.74 6.26 6.36
CA ILE A 57 6.53 5.01 6.43
C ILE A 57 7.79 5.10 5.55
N TYR A 58 7.77 5.94 4.50
CA TYR A 58 8.91 6.08 3.58
C TYR A 58 10.20 6.53 4.29
N ALA A 59 10.10 7.41 5.28
CA ALA A 59 11.24 7.89 6.06
C ALA A 59 11.93 6.78 6.88
N GLN A 60 11.19 5.75 7.31
CA GLN A 60 11.72 4.70 8.19
C GLN A 60 12.33 3.52 7.43
N PHE A 61 11.94 3.33 6.16
CA PHE A 61 12.51 2.26 5.32
C PHE A 61 13.88 2.65 4.74
N LEU A 62 14.08 3.95 4.41
CA LEU A 62 15.37 4.46 3.91
C LEU A 62 16.52 4.32 4.92
N GLU A 63 16.20 4.28 6.22
CA GLU A 63 17.20 4.09 7.29
C GLU A 63 17.66 2.62 7.40
N GLN A 64 16.90 1.66 6.86
CA GLN A 64 17.22 0.22 6.96
C GLN A 64 17.87 -0.39 5.70
N GLU A 65 17.88 0.31 4.57
CA GLU A 65 18.50 -0.16 3.32
C GLU A 65 20.04 -0.30 3.38
N GLY A 66 20.68 0.13 4.48
CA GLY A 66 22.11 -0.08 4.72
C GLY A 66 22.51 -1.49 5.22
N ARG A 67 21.59 -2.46 5.31
CA ARG A 67 21.89 -3.81 5.86
C ARG A 67 21.14 -4.96 5.16
N VAL A 68 20.99 -4.92 3.84
CA VAL A 68 20.66 -6.14 3.06
C VAL A 68 21.94 -6.60 2.39
N SER A 69 22.73 -7.38 3.13
CA SER A 69 23.77 -8.23 2.55
C SER A 69 23.07 -9.34 1.77
N ASP A 70 23.50 -9.48 0.53
CA ASP A 70 23.12 -10.54 -0.40
C ASP A 70 23.12 -11.91 0.26
N GLU A 71 22.01 -12.66 0.16
CA GLU A 71 22.14 -14.12 0.11
C GLU A 71 21.07 -14.72 -0.81
N PRO A 72 21.44 -15.17 -2.02
CA PRO A 72 20.55 -15.92 -2.88
C PRO A 72 20.38 -17.33 -2.30
N SER A 73 19.21 -17.59 -1.73
CA SER A 73 18.85 -18.95 -1.33
C SER A 73 18.45 -19.77 -2.55
N LYS A 74 19.44 -20.53 -3.06
CA LYS A 74 19.39 -21.75 -3.90
C LYS A 74 18.54 -21.76 -5.17
#